data_AF-A0A6S7A5H1-F1
#
_entry.id   AF-A0A6S7A5H1-F1
#
_cell.length_a   1.000
_cell.length_b   1.000
_cell.length_c   1.000
_cell.angle_alpha   90.00
_cell.angle_beta   90.00
_cell.angle_gamma   90.00
#
_symmetry.space_group_name_H-M   'P 1'
#
loop_
_entity.id
_entity.type
_entity.pdbx_description
1 polymer ?
#
loop_
_entity_poly.entity_id
_entity_poly.type
_entity_poly.pdbx_seq_one_letter_code
_entity_poly.pdbx_strand_id
1 'polypeptide(L)'
;MNNPIPDVDHRLHGGEWLDACDGDTQVRIATCLNALPLAIEVETPGGVVGLVHADFPYDDWQAIHGAGFSLDDEDACLWSIDRYRMQYAKPVRNVRAVVHGHMTLRKPAQLGNVYYIDTGGWLDGGRFTLLDLHTLKPCR
;
A
#
# COMPACT_ATOMS: atom_id res chain seq x y z
N MET A 1 -12.50 16.04 -16.96
CA MET A 1 -11.52 15.24 -16.20
C MET A 1 -10.31 15.07 -17.08
N ASN A 2 -9.17 15.64 -16.72
CA ASN A 2 -7.92 15.36 -17.44
C ASN A 2 -7.46 13.98 -17.00
N ASN A 3 -7.18 13.08 -17.95
CA ASN A 3 -6.56 11.80 -17.64
C ASN A 3 -5.15 12.08 -17.09
N PRO A 4 -4.86 11.84 -15.80
CA PRO A 4 -3.55 12.14 -15.23
C PRO A 4 -2.44 11.24 -15.78
N ILE A 5 -2.80 10.08 -16.35
CA ILE A 5 -1.87 9.11 -16.91
C ILE A 5 -2.38 8.71 -18.32
N PRO A 6 -2.18 9.58 -19.33
CA PRO A 6 -2.78 9.44 -20.65
C PRO A 6 -2.41 8.14 -21.37
N ASP A 7 -1.26 7.56 -21.02
CA ASP A 7 -0.70 6.38 -21.68
C ASP A 7 -1.10 5.05 -21.00
N VAL A 8 -1.90 5.09 -19.91
CA VAL A 8 -2.36 3.89 -19.21
C VAL A 8 -3.85 3.66 -19.46
N ASP A 9 -4.16 2.51 -20.06
CA ASP A 9 -5.53 2.02 -20.17
C ASP A 9 -5.89 1.22 -18.90
N HIS A 10 -6.72 1.80 -18.05
CA HIS A 10 -7.22 1.17 -16.82
C HIS A 10 -8.00 -0.14 -17.09
N ARG A 11 -8.60 -0.32 -18.27
CA ARG A 11 -9.33 -1.56 -18.61
C ARG A 11 -8.41 -2.75 -18.71
N LEU A 12 -7.19 -2.56 -19.24
CA LEU A 12 -6.16 -3.60 -19.29
C LEU A 12 -5.67 -4.02 -17.88
N HIS A 13 -6.00 -3.24 -16.86
CA HIS A 13 -5.64 -3.45 -15.46
C HIS A 13 -6.87 -3.78 -14.58
N GLY A 14 -7.97 -4.23 -15.20
CA GLY A 14 -9.18 -4.68 -14.49
C GLY A 14 -10.17 -3.58 -14.13
N GLY A 15 -10.03 -2.37 -14.67
CA GLY A 15 -10.90 -1.23 -14.39
C GLY A 15 -12.24 -1.20 -15.15
N GLU A 16 -12.55 -2.19 -15.99
CA GLU A 16 -13.76 -2.24 -16.83
C GLU A 16 -15.06 -2.16 -16.02
N TRP A 17 -15.07 -2.61 -14.76
CA TRP A 17 -16.26 -2.53 -13.90
C TRP A 17 -16.76 -1.09 -13.68
N LEU A 18 -15.89 -0.09 -13.83
CA LEU A 18 -16.25 1.32 -13.71
C LEU A 18 -17.17 1.77 -14.85
N ASP A 19 -17.05 1.17 -16.05
CA ASP A 19 -17.90 1.47 -17.21
C ASP A 19 -19.36 1.07 -16.97
N ALA A 20 -19.61 0.11 -16.07
CA ALA A 20 -20.96 -0.31 -15.68
C ALA A 20 -21.62 0.65 -14.66
N CYS A 21 -20.86 1.59 -14.08
CA CYS A 21 -21.38 2.58 -13.14
C CYS A 21 -21.94 3.80 -13.89
N ASP A 22 -22.99 4.42 -13.35
CA ASP A 22 -23.47 5.72 -13.87
C ASP A 22 -22.47 6.86 -13.60
N GLY A 23 -22.63 7.98 -14.32
CA GLY A 23 -21.69 9.09 -14.27
C GLY A 23 -21.51 9.69 -12.86
N ASP A 24 -22.60 9.81 -12.09
CA ASP A 24 -22.55 10.33 -10.73
C ASP A 24 -21.78 9.40 -9.79
N THR A 25 -21.94 8.08 -9.94
CA THR A 25 -21.18 7.07 -9.20
C THR A 25 -19.71 7.11 -9.57
N GLN A 26 -19.36 7.24 -10.85
CA GLN A 26 -17.97 7.37 -11.30
C GLN A 26 -17.30 8.61 -10.67
N VAL A 27 -17.97 9.78 -10.71
CA VAL A 27 -17.46 11.02 -10.11
C VAL A 27 -17.24 10.86 -8.60
N ARG A 28 -18.18 10.22 -7.89
CA ARG A 28 -18.05 9.96 -6.45
C ARG A 28 -16.86 9.06 -6.13
N ILE A 29 -16.70 7.96 -6.86
CA ILE A 29 -15.56 7.04 -6.69
C ILE A 29 -14.25 7.77 -6.93
N ALA A 30 -14.13 8.50 -8.04
CA ALA A 30 -12.93 9.26 -8.39
C ALA A 30 -12.58 10.28 -7.31
N THR A 31 -13.58 11.00 -6.79
CA THR A 31 -13.39 11.99 -5.73
C THR A 31 -12.91 11.35 -4.43
N CYS A 32 -13.49 10.21 -4.02
CA CYS A 32 -13.06 9.48 -2.83
C CYS A 32 -11.64 8.93 -2.97
N LEU A 33 -11.30 8.32 -4.11
CA LEU A 33 -9.97 7.77 -4.35
C LEU A 33 -8.90 8.87 -4.40
N ASN A 34 -9.19 10.00 -5.05
CA ASN A 34 -8.26 11.14 -5.14
C ASN A 34 -8.02 11.84 -3.79
N ALA A 35 -8.86 11.60 -2.79
CA ALA A 35 -8.69 12.14 -1.44
C ALA A 35 -7.89 11.21 -0.52
N LEU A 36 -7.54 10.00 -0.96
CA LEU A 36 -6.77 9.06 -0.14
C LEU A 36 -5.32 9.52 -0.03
N PRO A 37 -4.71 9.42 1.17
CA PRO A 37 -3.30 9.71 1.33
C PRO A 37 -2.45 8.57 0.78
N LEU A 38 -1.21 8.90 0.38
CA LEU A 38 -0.25 7.90 -0.09
C LEU A 38 0.31 7.01 1.03
N ALA A 39 0.44 7.59 2.22
CA ALA A 39 0.89 6.92 3.43
C ALA A 39 0.05 7.34 4.63
N ILE A 40 -0.15 6.43 5.58
CA ILE A 40 -0.95 6.64 6.80
C ILE A 40 -0.10 6.31 8.01
N GLU A 41 -0.22 7.11 9.06
CA GLU A 41 0.35 6.82 10.38
C GLU A 41 -0.75 6.43 11.35
N VAL A 42 -0.54 5.31 12.04
CA VAL A 42 -1.45 4.85 13.09
C VAL A 42 -0.68 4.76 14.40
N GLU A 43 -1.07 5.60 15.35
CA GLU A 43 -0.56 5.54 16.71
C GLU A 43 -1.02 4.26 17.41
N THR A 44 -0.07 3.54 18.02
CA THR A 44 -0.35 2.36 18.82
C THR A 44 0.42 2.43 20.14
N PRO A 45 0.03 1.68 21.19
CA PRO A 45 0.79 1.64 22.44
C PRO A 45 2.25 1.22 22.30
N GLY A 46 2.61 0.52 21.22
CA GLY A 46 4.00 0.12 20.92
C GLY A 46 4.75 1.06 19.99
N GLY A 47 4.17 2.22 19.64
CA GLY A 47 4.70 3.19 18.68
C GLY A 47 3.94 3.22 17.36
N VAL A 48 4.26 4.19 16.52
CA VAL A 48 3.63 4.44 15.21
C VAL A 48 3.78 3.23 14.30
N VAL A 49 2.69 2.80 13.67
CA VAL A 49 2.69 1.88 12.54
C VAL A 49 2.39 2.67 11.27
N GLY A 50 3.30 2.60 10.30
CA GLY A 50 3.14 3.19 8.98
C GLY A 50 2.41 2.24 8.03
N LEU A 51 1.49 2.77 7.23
CA LEU A 51 0.78 2.02 6.18
C LEU A 51 1.10 2.66 4.83
N VAL A 52 1.53 1.84 3.87
CA VAL A 52 1.80 2.23 2.47
C VAL A 52 1.28 1.12 1.56
N HIS A 53 0.84 1.42 0.34
CA HIS A 53 0.27 0.39 -0.52
C HIS A 53 1.30 -0.69 -0.93
N ALA A 54 2.46 -0.28 -1.45
CA ALA A 54 3.48 -1.15 -2.02
C ALA A 54 4.79 -1.22 -1.21
N ASP A 55 5.59 -0.15 -1.19
CA ASP A 55 6.84 -0.09 -0.43
C ASP A 55 7.14 1.34 0.03
N PHE A 56 7.96 1.50 1.07
CA PHE A 56 8.39 2.83 1.51
C PHE A 56 9.81 3.12 0.99
N PRO A 57 10.02 4.22 0.23
CA PRO A 57 11.25 4.46 -0.53
C PRO A 57 12.49 4.76 0.34
N TYR A 58 12.31 4.98 1.64
CA TYR A 58 13.37 5.38 2.55
C TYR A 58 13.59 4.36 3.68
N ASP A 59 14.76 4.41 4.31
CA ASP A 59 15.07 3.62 5.52
C ASP A 59 14.74 4.38 6.82
N ASP A 60 14.10 5.54 6.72
CA ASP A 60 13.72 6.38 7.87
C ASP A 60 12.32 6.93 7.66
N TRP A 61 11.40 6.52 8.53
CA TRP A 61 10.00 6.90 8.42
C TRP A 61 9.77 8.41 8.55
N GLN A 62 10.67 9.13 9.23
CA GLN A 62 10.57 10.59 9.37
C GLN A 62 10.58 11.34 8.03
N ALA A 63 11.01 10.68 6.93
CA ALA A 63 10.92 11.25 5.59
C ALA A 63 9.48 11.60 5.17
N ILE A 64 8.46 10.95 5.75
CA ILE A 64 7.04 11.26 5.49
C ILE A 64 6.66 12.70 5.89
N HIS A 65 7.38 13.30 6.84
CA HIS A 65 7.15 14.67 7.32
C HIS A 65 8.03 15.71 6.59
N GLY A 66 8.79 15.29 5.56
CA GLY A 66 9.66 16.15 4.80
C GLY A 66 8.94 17.09 3.83
N ALA A 67 9.61 17.48 2.74
CA ALA A 67 9.09 18.40 1.74
C ALA A 67 7.96 17.82 0.84
N GLY A 68 7.44 16.62 1.19
CA GLY A 68 6.54 15.83 0.36
C GLY A 68 7.27 14.75 -0.43
N PHE A 69 6.50 13.81 -0.97
CA PHE A 69 7.01 12.75 -1.85
C PHE A 69 7.26 13.31 -3.26
N SER A 70 8.39 12.92 -3.85
CA SER A 70 8.64 13.12 -5.28
C SER A 70 7.80 12.14 -6.12
N LEU A 71 7.73 12.33 -7.44
CA LEU A 71 7.04 11.39 -8.33
C LEU A 71 7.62 9.96 -8.23
N ASP A 72 8.95 9.83 -8.06
CA ASP A 72 9.60 8.53 -7.87
C ASP A 72 9.23 7.89 -6.52
N ASP A 73 9.04 8.72 -5.48
CA ASP A 73 8.57 8.23 -4.18
C ASP A 73 7.11 7.78 -4.24
N GLU A 74 6.26 8.50 -4.98
CA GLU A 74 4.88 8.10 -5.24
C GLU A 74 4.81 6.78 -5.99
N ASP A 75 5.62 6.63 -7.05
CA ASP A 75 5.74 5.38 -7.80
C ASP A 75 6.19 4.23 -6.90
N ALA A 76 7.19 4.44 -6.05
CA ALA A 76 7.63 3.44 -5.09
C ALA A 76 6.52 3.03 -4.12
N CYS A 77 5.79 4.01 -3.57
CA CYS A 77 4.67 3.79 -2.64
C CYS A 77 3.49 3.04 -3.27
N LEU A 78 3.31 3.13 -4.59
CA LEU A 78 2.19 2.50 -5.31
C LEU A 78 2.58 1.20 -6.03
N TRP A 79 3.83 1.03 -6.45
CA TRP A 79 4.17 -0.02 -7.42
C TRP A 79 5.40 -0.85 -7.07
N SER A 80 6.28 -0.39 -6.18
CA SER A 80 7.53 -1.09 -5.90
C SER A 80 7.32 -2.45 -5.24
N ILE A 81 8.09 -3.44 -5.69
CA ILE A 81 8.25 -4.75 -5.04
C ILE A 81 9.72 -5.08 -4.79
N ASP A 82 10.59 -4.08 -4.88
CA ASP A 82 12.04 -4.27 -4.91
C ASP A 82 12.60 -4.70 -3.57
N ARG A 83 12.11 -4.15 -2.45
CA ARG A 83 12.49 -4.63 -1.10
C ARG A 83 12.25 -6.13 -0.95
N TYR A 84 11.11 -6.63 -1.44
CA TYR A 84 10.82 -8.05 -1.39
C TYR A 84 11.71 -8.85 -2.37
N ARG A 85 11.83 -8.41 -3.63
CA ARG A 85 12.68 -9.09 -4.63
C ARG A 85 14.13 -9.21 -4.20
N MET A 86 14.68 -8.16 -3.60
CA MET A 86 16.05 -8.09 -3.12
C MET A 86 16.24 -8.72 -1.74
N GLN A 87 15.15 -9.18 -1.09
CA GLN A 87 15.15 -9.68 0.29
C GLN A 87 15.79 -8.67 1.26
N TYR A 88 15.50 -7.38 1.06
CA TYR A 88 16.08 -6.29 1.81
C TYR A 88 15.44 -6.18 3.20
N ALA A 89 16.08 -6.84 4.18
CA ALA A 89 15.56 -6.98 5.54
C ALA A 89 16.02 -5.88 6.52
N LYS A 90 16.62 -4.78 6.04
CA LYS A 90 16.94 -3.66 6.96
C LYS A 90 15.64 -3.01 7.44
N PRO A 91 15.53 -2.74 8.75
CA PRO A 91 14.34 -2.09 9.29
C PRO A 91 14.26 -0.63 8.85
N VAL A 92 13.03 -0.16 8.65
CA VAL A 92 12.74 1.27 8.54
C VAL A 92 12.81 1.87 9.95
N ARG A 93 13.65 2.88 10.12
CA ARG A 93 13.89 3.54 11.42
C ARG A 93 12.74 4.48 11.77
N ASN A 94 12.65 4.84 13.06
CA ASN A 94 11.68 5.81 13.59
C ASN A 94 10.20 5.45 13.34
N VAL A 95 9.92 4.16 13.19
CA VAL A 95 8.58 3.58 13.11
C VAL A 95 8.61 2.20 13.73
N ARG A 96 7.52 1.79 14.38
CA ARG A 96 7.39 0.46 14.97
C ARG A 96 7.39 -0.61 13.88
N ALA A 97 6.56 -0.41 12.87
CA ALA A 97 6.42 -1.29 11.73
C ALA A 97 5.90 -0.52 10.51
N VAL A 98 6.24 -1.00 9.31
CA VAL A 98 5.59 -0.58 8.07
C VAL A 98 4.77 -1.76 7.56
N VAL A 99 3.51 -1.54 7.19
CA VAL A 99 2.60 -2.57 6.69
C VAL A 99 2.18 -2.20 5.28
N HIS A 100 2.32 -3.15 4.36
CA HIS A 100 1.95 -2.97 2.95
C HIS A 100 1.28 -4.20 2.35
N GLY A 101 0.56 -3.96 1.26
CA GLY A 101 -0.01 -4.97 0.38
C GLY A 101 0.82 -5.12 -0.89
N HIS A 102 0.12 -5.08 -2.04
CA HIS A 102 0.65 -5.08 -3.41
C HIS A 102 1.44 -6.33 -3.83
N MET A 103 2.50 -6.67 -3.11
CA MET A 103 3.23 -7.91 -3.30
C MET A 103 2.39 -9.09 -2.79
N THR A 104 1.71 -9.77 -3.70
CA THR A 104 0.84 -10.90 -3.38
C THR A 104 1.64 -12.16 -3.01
N LEU A 105 1.44 -12.66 -1.79
CA LEU A 105 2.15 -13.81 -1.24
C LEU A 105 1.20 -14.93 -0.79
N ARG A 106 1.67 -16.18 -0.75
CA ARG A 106 0.85 -17.30 -0.25
C ARG A 106 0.55 -17.22 1.26
N LYS A 107 1.44 -16.57 2.01
CA LYS A 107 1.32 -16.35 3.45
C LYS A 107 1.90 -14.97 3.79
N PRO A 108 1.43 -14.33 4.89
CA PRO A 108 2.02 -13.10 5.36
C PRO A 108 3.53 -13.29 5.57
N ALA A 109 4.29 -12.26 5.24
CA ALA A 109 5.74 -12.27 5.36
C ALA A 109 6.22 -11.01 6.06
N GLN A 110 7.48 -11.04 6.48
CA GLN A 110 8.12 -9.92 7.16
C GLN A 110 9.59 -9.83 6.75
N LEU A 111 10.05 -8.61 6.47
CA LEU A 111 11.46 -8.28 6.24
C LEU A 111 11.83 -7.12 7.18
N GLY A 112 12.68 -7.38 8.18
CA GLY A 112 12.93 -6.39 9.23
C GLY A 112 11.67 -6.07 10.03
N ASN A 113 11.26 -4.80 10.09
CA ASN A 113 9.98 -4.37 10.67
C ASN A 113 8.91 -4.07 9.60
N VAL A 114 9.09 -4.59 8.39
CA VAL A 114 8.21 -4.37 7.24
C VAL A 114 7.36 -5.62 6.98
N TYR A 115 6.02 -5.48 6.97
CA TYR A 115 5.04 -6.57 6.97
C TYR A 115 4.25 -6.60 5.65
N TYR A 116 4.27 -7.75 4.99
CA TYR A 116 3.50 -8.06 3.78
C TYR A 116 2.20 -8.78 4.17
N ILE A 117 1.06 -8.13 3.96
CA ILE A 117 -0.25 -8.70 4.31
C ILE A 117 -1.12 -9.05 3.10
N ASP A 118 -0.71 -8.73 1.87
CA ASP A 118 -1.45 -9.17 0.69
C ASP A 118 -1.27 -10.68 0.48
N THR A 119 -2.34 -11.42 0.78
CA THR A 119 -2.42 -12.87 0.58
C THR A 119 -3.39 -13.28 -0.53
N GLY A 120 -3.63 -12.38 -1.48
CA GLY A 120 -4.35 -12.69 -2.72
C GLY A 120 -5.82 -12.98 -2.49
N GLY A 121 -6.51 -12.24 -1.62
CA GLY A 121 -7.90 -12.52 -1.22
C GLY A 121 -8.93 -12.61 -2.36
N TRP A 122 -8.60 -12.09 -3.54
CA TRP A 122 -9.43 -12.19 -4.76
C TRP A 122 -9.14 -13.43 -5.61
N LEU A 123 -8.08 -14.19 -5.30
CA LEU A 123 -7.68 -15.39 -6.01
C LEU A 123 -8.31 -16.63 -5.40
N ASP A 124 -8.49 -17.67 -6.22
CA ASP A 124 -8.86 -18.99 -5.73
C ASP A 124 -7.77 -19.54 -4.78
N GLY A 125 -8.18 -20.03 -3.61
CA GLY A 125 -7.28 -20.42 -2.52
C GLY A 125 -6.56 -19.28 -1.80
N GLY A 126 -6.84 -18.02 -2.17
CA GLY A 126 -6.36 -16.83 -1.48
C GLY A 126 -7.12 -16.51 -0.18
N ARG A 127 -6.64 -15.52 0.58
CA ARG A 127 -7.33 -15.05 1.79
C ARG A 127 -7.12 -13.57 2.06
N PHE A 128 -8.04 -12.97 2.80
CA PHE A 128 -7.85 -11.64 3.38
C PHE A 128 -7.10 -11.77 4.70
N THR A 129 -5.90 -11.20 4.78
CA THR A 129 -5.14 -11.15 6.02
C THR A 129 -5.53 -9.91 6.81
N LEU A 130 -5.89 -10.10 8.07
CA LEU A 130 -6.06 -9.03 9.04
C LEU A 130 -4.88 -9.06 10.01
N LEU A 131 -4.22 -7.92 10.21
CA LEU A 131 -3.10 -7.77 11.13
C LEU A 131 -3.54 -6.86 12.28
N ASP A 132 -3.49 -7.37 13.52
CA ASP A 132 -3.73 -6.54 14.69
C ASP A 132 -2.53 -5.63 14.93
N LEU A 133 -2.71 -4.32 14.76
CA LEU A 133 -1.64 -3.33 14.91
C LEU A 133 -1.12 -3.19 16.35
N HIS A 134 -1.91 -3.56 17.36
CA HIS A 134 -1.45 -3.55 18.75
C HIS A 134 -0.40 -4.64 18.99
N THR A 135 -0.65 -5.84 18.47
CA THR A 135 0.19 -7.02 18.72
C THR A 135 1.16 -7.33 17.57
N LEU A 136 0.94 -6.75 16.39
CA LEU A 136 1.56 -7.09 15.11
C LEU A 136 1.44 -8.59 14.76
N LYS A 137 0.31 -9.20 15.13
CA LYS A 137 0.01 -10.61 14.83
C LYS A 137 -1.16 -10.71 13.87
N PRO A 138 -1.10 -11.61 12.88
CA PRO A 138 -2.26 -11.92 12.06
C PRO A 138 -3.42 -12.44 12.92
N CYS A 139 -4.64 -11.96 12.67
CA CYS A 139 -5.85 -12.52 13.25
C CYS A 139 -6.01 -13.98 12.79
N ARG A 140 -6.53 -14.82 13.68
CA ARG A 140 -6.86 -16.22 13.39
C ARG A 140 -8.27 -16.35 12.84
#